data_AF-A0A521UFC6-F1
#
_entry.id   AF-A0A521UFC6-F1
#
_cell.length_a   1.000
_cell.length_b   1.000
_cell.length_c   1.000
_cell.angle_alpha   90.00
_cell.angle_beta   90.00
_cell.angle_gamma   90.00
#
_symmetry.space_group_name_H-M   'P 1'
#
loop_
_entity.id
_entity.type
_entity.pdbx_description
1 polymer ?
#
loop_
_entity_poly.entity_id
_entity_poly.type
_entity_poly.pdbx_seq_one_letter_code
_entity_poly.pdbx_strand_id
1 'polypeptide(L)'
;MWEALHGAGVFPEPVGRYYASLRRFGMETTLDALFTAERLPAIRRFVEGPRAVGPPRVSVSTLANQFYCEMQVHLARTNTLRTESAELAAGAAGHAAFEAEAEEISQQEISEAITAGEALELVEMPVTAEIHGVRLVGRADRIHLEGRRARLVLEFKFSGRRELFPSHVVQVEAYGRMLEAMGFQTDRLLYGVAVLPRGRRVSDALARKIAEAAFELARAGLSATDARPPSGVPDPLSGLTVRRVDDEAFGLWVFRHSRQRVERDLQWATSYWTGARTPEGTMARGKCRACPFNAAELCAVSKAPPDGRYAVRRTLGRFGVTHVVQPAARR
;
A
#
# COMPACT_ATOMS: atom_id res chain seq x y z
N MET A 1 -20.67 20.57 -31.56
CA MET A 1 -20.04 19.76 -30.49
C MET A 1 -19.74 18.33 -30.95
N TRP A 2 -20.75 17.53 -31.34
CA TRP A 2 -20.52 16.14 -31.79
C TRP A 2 -19.50 16.06 -32.94
N GLU A 3 -19.63 16.89 -33.98
CA GLU A 3 -18.70 16.89 -35.13
C GLU A 3 -17.24 17.15 -34.71
N ALA A 4 -17.02 18.02 -33.72
CA ALA A 4 -15.69 18.31 -33.20
C ALA A 4 -15.12 17.12 -32.39
N LEU A 5 -15.93 16.47 -31.56
CA LEU A 5 -15.52 15.29 -30.77
C LEU A 5 -15.35 14.03 -31.63
N HIS A 6 -16.18 13.87 -32.65
CA HIS A 6 -16.11 12.78 -33.62
C HIS A 6 -14.90 12.97 -34.54
N GLY A 7 -14.66 14.19 -35.05
CA GLY A 7 -13.47 14.54 -35.83
C GLY A 7 -12.15 14.38 -35.05
N ALA A 8 -12.18 14.55 -33.73
CA ALA A 8 -11.04 14.31 -32.83
C ALA A 8 -10.90 12.83 -32.38
N GLY A 9 -11.78 11.92 -32.83
CA GLY A 9 -11.76 10.50 -32.45
C GLY A 9 -12.13 10.21 -30.99
N VAL A 10 -12.62 11.22 -30.25
CA VAL A 10 -12.97 11.12 -28.82
C VAL A 10 -14.32 10.40 -28.62
N PHE A 11 -15.24 10.54 -29.58
CA PHE A 11 -16.54 9.87 -29.56
C PHE A 11 -16.87 9.29 -30.94
N PRO A 12 -16.68 7.97 -31.15
CA PRO A 12 -16.83 7.36 -32.47
C PRO A 12 -18.28 7.03 -32.85
N GLU A 13 -19.25 7.23 -31.95
CA GLU A 13 -20.63 6.87 -32.25
C GLU A 13 -21.32 7.88 -33.17
N PRO A 14 -22.31 7.44 -33.97
CA PRO A 14 -23.13 8.33 -34.79
C PRO A 14 -23.85 9.40 -33.98
N VAL A 15 -24.04 10.57 -34.58
CA VAL A 15 -24.64 11.77 -33.95
C VAL A 15 -25.93 11.48 -33.18
N GLY A 16 -26.78 10.60 -33.70
CA GLY A 16 -28.05 10.22 -33.06
C GLY A 16 -27.86 9.49 -31.72
N ARG A 17 -26.86 8.60 -31.59
CA ARG A 17 -26.59 7.88 -30.34
C ARG A 17 -25.91 8.75 -29.29
N TYR A 18 -25.07 9.68 -29.75
CA TYR A 18 -24.45 10.67 -28.89
C TYR A 18 -25.51 11.51 -28.17
N TYR A 19 -26.41 12.18 -28.91
CA TYR A 19 -27.44 13.01 -28.30
C TYR A 19 -28.47 12.20 -27.51
N ALA A 20 -28.80 10.97 -27.92
CA ALA A 20 -29.65 10.09 -27.13
C ALA A 20 -29.03 9.74 -25.76
N SER A 21 -27.71 9.52 -25.71
CA SER A 21 -26.99 9.28 -24.46
C SER A 21 -26.94 10.54 -23.58
N LEU A 22 -26.72 11.71 -24.17
CA LEU A 22 -26.70 12.97 -23.41
C LEU A 22 -28.04 13.28 -22.76
N ARG A 23 -29.16 13.07 -23.47
CA ARG A 23 -30.52 13.22 -22.92
C ARG A 23 -30.77 12.25 -21.78
N ARG A 24 -30.38 10.98 -21.97
CA ARG A 24 -30.55 9.94 -20.95
C ARG A 24 -29.88 10.31 -19.62
N PHE A 25 -28.77 11.04 -19.66
CA PHE A 25 -28.02 11.44 -18.47
C PHE A 25 -28.23 12.91 -18.07
N GLY A 26 -29.12 13.65 -18.74
CA GLY A 26 -29.38 15.07 -18.44
C GLY A 26 -28.15 15.98 -18.60
N MET A 27 -27.19 15.59 -19.44
CA MET A 27 -25.88 16.28 -19.55
C MET A 27 -25.82 17.34 -20.65
N GLU A 28 -26.92 17.57 -21.40
CA GLU A 28 -26.93 18.46 -22.57
C GLU A 28 -26.45 19.88 -22.20
N THR A 29 -27.03 20.47 -21.15
CA THR A 29 -26.66 21.82 -20.68
C THR A 29 -25.25 21.89 -20.08
N THR A 30 -24.79 20.82 -19.42
CA THR A 30 -23.46 20.75 -18.81
C THR A 30 -22.37 20.68 -19.88
N LEU A 31 -22.61 19.91 -20.94
CA LEU A 31 -21.65 19.78 -22.04
C LEU A 31 -21.63 21.01 -22.94
N ASP A 32 -22.78 21.64 -23.21
CA ASP A 32 -22.80 22.90 -23.97
C ASP A 32 -22.06 24.02 -23.23
N ALA A 33 -22.11 24.05 -21.89
CA ALA A 33 -21.34 24.98 -21.06
C ALA A 33 -19.83 24.64 -21.00
N LEU A 34 -19.45 23.37 -21.11
CA LEU A 34 -18.05 22.92 -21.06
C LEU A 34 -17.34 23.01 -22.42
N PHE A 35 -18.04 22.73 -23.52
CA PHE A 35 -17.50 22.62 -24.88
C PHE A 35 -17.89 23.82 -25.77
N THR A 36 -17.68 25.04 -25.26
CA THR A 36 -17.82 26.26 -26.06
C THR A 36 -16.71 26.37 -27.11
N ALA A 37 -16.97 27.08 -28.21
CA ALA A 37 -15.99 27.28 -29.29
C ALA A 37 -14.65 27.85 -28.78
N GLU A 38 -14.70 28.70 -27.75
CA GLU A 38 -13.54 29.30 -27.09
C GLU A 38 -12.74 28.30 -26.23
N ARG A 39 -13.41 27.28 -25.66
CA ARG A 39 -12.78 26.25 -24.81
C ARG A 39 -12.25 25.06 -25.61
N LEU A 40 -12.77 24.83 -26.82
CA LEU A 40 -12.35 23.72 -27.69
C LEU A 40 -10.83 23.69 -27.94
N PRO A 41 -10.12 24.81 -28.23
CA PRO A 41 -8.66 24.78 -28.37
C PRO A 41 -7.92 24.35 -27.10
N ALA A 42 -8.41 24.74 -25.91
CA ALA A 42 -7.80 24.37 -24.63
C ALA A 42 -8.06 22.90 -24.28
N ILE A 43 -9.28 22.41 -24.52
CA ILE A 43 -9.64 21.00 -24.35
C ILE A 43 -8.84 20.14 -25.34
N ARG A 44 -8.73 20.58 -26.60
CA ARG A 44 -7.90 19.92 -27.62
C ARG A 44 -6.44 19.87 -27.20
N ARG A 45 -5.87 20.97 -26.72
CA ARG A 45 -4.50 21.00 -26.18
C ARG A 45 -4.34 20.10 -24.93
N PHE A 46 -5.36 19.98 -24.10
CA PHE A 46 -5.34 19.09 -22.94
C PHE A 46 -5.40 17.60 -23.32
N VAL A 47 -6.14 17.25 -24.38
CA VAL A 47 -6.31 15.88 -24.87
C VAL A 47 -5.16 15.45 -25.78
N GLU A 48 -4.74 16.31 -26.70
CA GLU A 48 -3.73 16.04 -27.74
C GLU A 48 -2.33 16.49 -27.34
N GLY A 49 -2.21 17.39 -26.36
CA GLY A 49 -0.92 17.86 -25.88
C GLY A 49 -0.12 16.74 -25.23
N PRO A 50 1.22 16.79 -25.30
CA PRO A 50 2.07 15.84 -24.60
C PRO A 50 1.72 15.90 -23.12
N ARG A 51 1.10 14.83 -22.62
CA ARG A 51 0.79 14.70 -21.20
C ARG A 51 2.13 14.56 -20.49
N ALA A 52 2.51 15.55 -19.70
CA ALA A 52 3.70 15.44 -18.86
C ALA A 52 3.54 14.17 -18.01
N VAL A 53 4.32 13.15 -18.32
CA VAL A 53 4.32 11.90 -17.56
C VAL A 53 5.06 12.21 -16.27
N GLY A 54 4.30 12.57 -15.24
CA GLY A 54 4.84 12.70 -13.91
C GLY A 54 5.48 11.39 -13.44
N PRO A 55 6.29 11.43 -12.37
CA PRO A 55 6.91 10.24 -11.83
C PRO A 55 5.86 9.15 -11.56
N PRO A 56 6.18 7.86 -11.78
CA PRO A 56 5.29 6.75 -11.45
C PRO A 56 4.75 6.91 -10.03
N ARG A 57 3.45 6.69 -9.85
CA ARG A 57 2.79 6.76 -8.54
C ARG A 57 2.47 5.37 -8.03
N VAL A 58 2.85 5.06 -6.80
CA VAL A 58 2.62 3.75 -6.16
C VAL A 58 2.27 3.93 -4.69
N SER A 59 1.38 3.07 -4.16
CA SER A 59 1.11 3.03 -2.72
C SER A 59 2.24 2.35 -1.95
N VAL A 60 2.52 2.78 -0.72
CA VAL A 60 3.52 2.13 0.15
C VAL A 60 3.23 0.63 0.31
N SER A 61 1.96 0.26 0.51
CA SER A 61 1.54 -1.15 0.59
C SER A 61 1.84 -1.95 -0.67
N THR A 62 1.65 -1.35 -1.87
CA THR A 62 1.94 -2.01 -3.15
C THR A 62 3.45 -2.14 -3.37
N LEU A 63 4.21 -1.10 -3.02
CA LEU A 63 5.68 -1.12 -3.07
C LEU A 63 6.24 -2.21 -2.16
N ALA A 64 5.81 -2.25 -0.90
CA ALA A 64 6.22 -3.24 0.08
C ALA A 64 5.87 -4.68 -0.33
N ASN A 65 4.74 -4.88 -1.01
CA ASN A 65 4.34 -6.19 -1.53
C ASN A 65 5.29 -6.75 -2.62
N GLN A 66 6.19 -5.95 -3.19
CA GLN A 66 7.26 -6.47 -4.06
C GLN A 66 8.16 -7.46 -3.31
N PHE A 67 8.38 -7.26 -2.01
CA PHE A 67 9.15 -8.16 -1.15
C PHE A 67 8.35 -9.41 -0.72
N TYR A 68 7.03 -9.40 -0.91
CA TYR A 68 6.24 -10.62 -0.82
C TYR A 68 6.39 -11.43 -2.12
N CYS A 69 6.05 -10.82 -3.26
CA CYS A 69 6.24 -11.35 -4.61
C CYS A 69 6.04 -10.21 -5.63
N GLU A 70 7.12 -9.71 -6.23
CA GLU A 70 7.04 -8.63 -7.21
C GLU A 70 6.28 -9.03 -8.48
N MET A 71 6.42 -10.27 -8.95
CA MET A 71 5.63 -10.77 -10.08
C MET A 71 4.12 -10.71 -9.79
N GLN A 72 3.70 -10.93 -8.55
CA GLN A 72 2.29 -10.78 -8.19
C GLN A 72 1.83 -9.32 -8.31
N VAL A 73 2.66 -8.36 -7.89
CA VAL A 73 2.41 -6.92 -8.07
C VAL A 73 2.33 -6.56 -9.56
N HIS A 74 3.25 -7.09 -10.37
CA HIS A 74 3.25 -6.89 -11.82
C HIS A 74 1.97 -7.41 -12.47
N LEU A 75 1.58 -8.65 -12.16
CA LEU A 75 0.37 -9.26 -12.71
C LEU A 75 -0.89 -8.51 -12.29
N ALA A 76 -0.97 -8.04 -11.04
CA ALA A 76 -2.09 -7.23 -10.56
C ALA A 76 -2.24 -5.89 -11.30
N ARG A 77 -1.14 -5.32 -11.80
CA ARG A 77 -1.16 -4.08 -12.60
C ARG A 77 -1.50 -4.31 -14.07
N THR A 78 -1.09 -5.45 -14.62
CA THR A 78 -1.19 -5.75 -16.05
C THR A 78 -2.42 -6.59 -16.40
N ASN A 79 -3.11 -7.14 -15.40
CA ASN A 79 -4.29 -7.99 -15.58
C ASN A 79 -5.49 -7.46 -14.79
N THR A 80 -6.68 -7.91 -15.19
CA THR A 80 -7.96 -7.50 -14.58
C THR A 80 -8.44 -8.46 -13.49
N LEU A 81 -7.58 -9.38 -13.03
CA LEU A 81 -7.93 -10.41 -12.05
C LEU A 81 -8.41 -9.76 -10.74
N ARG A 82 -9.68 -9.98 -10.39
CA ARG A 82 -10.21 -9.58 -9.08
C ARG A 82 -10.12 -10.74 -8.12
N THR A 83 -9.53 -10.49 -6.95
CA THR A 83 -9.44 -11.46 -5.86
C THR A 83 -10.40 -11.03 -4.75
N GLU A 84 -11.36 -11.89 -4.44
CA GLU A 84 -12.25 -11.71 -3.30
C GLU A 84 -11.91 -12.75 -2.24
N SER A 85 -11.62 -12.29 -1.02
CA SER A 85 -11.41 -13.17 0.12
C SER A 85 -11.91 -12.52 1.42
N ALA A 86 -12.45 -13.35 2.30
CA ALA A 86 -12.84 -12.92 3.65
C ALA A 86 -11.65 -12.37 4.45
N GLU A 87 -10.43 -12.83 4.16
CA GLU A 87 -9.21 -12.35 4.82
C GLU A 87 -8.90 -10.89 4.45
N LEU A 88 -9.01 -10.52 3.17
CA LEU A 88 -8.83 -9.14 2.72
C LEU A 88 -9.90 -8.22 3.31
N ALA A 89 -11.15 -8.68 3.35
CA ALA A 89 -12.26 -7.93 3.95
C ALA A 89 -12.08 -7.73 5.46
N ALA A 90 -11.66 -8.76 6.19
CA ALA A 90 -11.41 -8.70 7.63
C ALA A 90 -10.25 -7.75 7.97
N GLY A 91 -9.19 -7.72 7.15
CA GLY A 91 -8.10 -6.76 7.30
C GLY A 91 -8.59 -5.33 7.15
N ALA A 92 -9.30 -5.02 6.06
CA ALA A 92 -9.85 -3.69 5.81
C ALA A 92 -10.82 -3.23 6.91
N ALA A 93 -11.69 -4.13 7.40
CA ALA A 93 -12.59 -3.83 8.50
C ALA A 93 -11.85 -3.55 9.83
N GLY A 94 -10.69 -4.18 10.04
CA GLY A 94 -9.83 -3.93 11.20
C GLY A 94 -9.30 -2.49 11.23
N HIS A 95 -8.81 -1.97 10.09
CA HIS A 95 -8.35 -0.57 9.99
C HIS A 95 -9.51 0.43 10.06
N ALA A 96 -10.62 0.17 9.37
CA ALA A 96 -11.76 1.08 9.35
C ALA A 96 -12.40 1.27 10.74
N ALA A 97 -12.43 0.22 11.57
CA ALA A 97 -12.92 0.33 12.95
C ALA A 97 -12.03 1.22 13.82
N PHE A 98 -10.73 1.25 13.54
CA PHE A 98 -9.76 2.09 14.26
C PHE A 98 -9.85 3.55 13.83
N GLU A 99 -9.98 3.83 12.53
CA GLU A 99 -10.19 5.20 12.00
C GLU A 99 -11.45 5.85 12.59
N ALA A 100 -12.50 5.07 12.84
CA ALA A 100 -13.77 5.58 13.37
C ALA A 100 -13.72 6.07 14.84
N GLU A 101 -12.70 5.68 15.61
CA GLU A 101 -12.51 6.13 17.00
C GLU A 101 -11.64 7.40 17.08
N ALA A 102 -11.02 7.84 15.98
CA ALA A 102 -10.13 9.00 15.96
C ALA A 102 -10.90 10.32 15.83
N GLU A 103 -10.41 11.36 16.52
CA GLU A 103 -10.90 12.73 16.36
C GLU A 103 -10.27 13.37 15.12
N GLU A 104 -11.10 14.02 14.29
CA GLU A 104 -10.60 14.74 13.12
C GLU A 104 -9.87 16.01 13.56
N ILE A 105 -8.59 16.11 13.19
CA ILE A 105 -7.74 17.27 13.46
C ILE A 105 -7.39 17.96 12.14
N SER A 106 -7.45 19.28 12.10
CA SER A 106 -7.12 20.05 10.90
C SER A 106 -5.60 20.08 10.64
N GLN A 107 -5.23 20.33 9.39
CA GLN A 107 -3.81 20.54 9.03
C GLN A 107 -3.18 21.73 9.74
N GLN A 108 -3.99 22.74 10.08
CA GLN A 108 -3.53 23.92 10.82
C GLN A 108 -3.16 23.55 12.26
N GLU A 109 -4.03 22.83 12.96
CA GLU A 109 -3.78 22.36 14.33
C GLU A 109 -2.55 21.44 14.39
N ILE A 110 -2.39 20.52 13.42
CA ILE A 110 -1.18 19.70 13.31
C ILE A 110 0.07 20.59 13.16
N SER A 111 0.01 21.60 12.30
CA SER A 111 1.15 22.51 12.05
C SER A 111 1.49 23.35 13.29
N GLU A 112 0.48 23.83 14.01
CA GLU A 112 0.64 24.62 15.23
C GLU A 112 1.29 23.78 16.33
N ALA A 113 0.78 22.58 16.61
CA ALA A 113 1.35 21.68 17.61
C ALA A 113 2.78 21.22 17.24
N ILE A 114 3.06 20.94 15.96
CA ILE A 114 4.44 20.65 15.50
C ILE A 114 5.38 21.84 15.77
N THR A 115 4.90 23.06 15.55
CA THR A 115 5.69 24.30 15.74
C THR A 115 5.92 24.59 17.22
N ALA A 116 4.92 24.33 18.05
CA ALA A 116 4.99 24.45 19.51
C ALA A 116 5.90 23.38 20.17
N GLY A 117 6.27 22.33 19.43
CA GLY A 117 7.07 21.23 19.95
C GLY A 117 6.26 20.21 20.74
N GLU A 118 4.93 20.21 20.58
CA GLU A 118 4.03 19.33 21.30
C GLU A 118 4.14 17.87 20.83
N ALA A 119 3.76 16.96 21.73
CA ALA A 119 3.62 15.56 21.39
C ALA A 119 2.30 15.37 20.64
N LEU A 120 2.39 14.80 19.45
CA LEU A 120 1.23 14.49 18.62
C LEU A 120 1.19 13.01 18.29
N GLU A 121 -0.02 12.50 18.24
CA GLU A 121 -0.29 11.17 17.77
C GLU A 121 -1.31 11.23 16.64
N LEU A 122 -0.89 10.77 15.46
CA LEU A 122 -1.69 10.87 14.25
C LEU A 122 -2.05 9.46 13.79
N VAL A 123 -3.34 9.23 13.60
CA VAL A 123 -3.91 7.97 13.11
C VAL A 123 -4.26 8.11 11.63
N GLU A 124 -3.97 7.08 10.84
CA GLU A 124 -4.28 7.03 9.39
C GLU A 124 -3.74 8.23 8.60
N MET A 125 -2.64 8.85 9.07
CA MET A 125 -2.09 10.08 8.49
C MET A 125 -1.70 9.84 7.02
N PRO A 126 -2.26 10.61 6.07
CA PRO A 126 -1.82 10.58 4.69
C PRO A 126 -0.38 11.11 4.56
N VAL A 127 0.47 10.30 3.94
CA VAL A 127 1.87 10.66 3.68
C VAL A 127 2.14 10.57 2.18
N THR A 128 2.83 11.57 1.64
CA THR A 128 3.26 11.59 0.23
C THR A 128 4.68 12.13 0.12
N ALA A 129 5.52 11.47 -0.67
CA ALA A 129 6.85 11.96 -0.98
C ALA A 129 7.32 11.42 -2.34
N GLU A 130 8.24 12.13 -2.98
CA GLU A 130 8.97 11.61 -4.13
C GLU A 130 10.29 11.01 -3.67
N ILE A 131 10.49 9.72 -3.96
CA ILE A 131 11.68 8.95 -3.60
C ILE A 131 12.16 8.25 -4.87
N HIS A 132 13.42 8.48 -5.27
CA HIS A 132 14.03 7.82 -6.44
C HIS A 132 13.24 7.98 -7.75
N GLY A 133 12.65 9.16 -7.97
CA GLY A 133 11.83 9.44 -9.15
C GLY A 133 10.48 8.72 -9.16
N VAL A 134 10.02 8.24 -8.01
CA VAL A 134 8.72 7.58 -7.82
C VAL A 134 7.93 8.33 -6.74
N ARG A 135 6.68 8.67 -7.03
CA ARG A 135 5.77 9.28 -6.06
C ARG A 135 5.14 8.19 -5.19
N LEU A 136 5.63 8.09 -3.95
CA LEU A 136 5.07 7.22 -2.93
C LEU A 136 3.89 7.91 -2.25
N VAL A 137 2.81 7.16 -2.05
CA VAL A 137 1.64 7.61 -1.29
C VAL A 137 1.21 6.53 -0.30
N GLY A 138 0.72 6.89 0.87
CA GLY A 138 0.20 5.92 1.81
C GLY A 138 -0.50 6.56 2.99
N ARG A 139 -0.99 5.71 3.88
CA ARG A 139 -1.56 6.08 5.17
C ARG A 139 -0.90 5.19 6.21
N ALA A 140 -0.18 5.79 7.15
CA ALA A 140 0.41 5.03 8.24
C ALA A 140 -0.65 4.86 9.33
N ASP A 141 -0.76 3.67 9.91
CA ASP A 141 -1.82 3.40 10.88
C ASP A 141 -1.70 4.32 12.10
N ARG A 142 -0.48 4.50 12.65
CA ARG A 142 -0.23 5.43 13.75
C ARG A 142 1.19 6.00 13.70
N ILE A 143 1.32 7.32 13.87
CA ILE A 143 2.60 8.05 13.91
C ILE A 143 2.66 8.86 15.20
N HIS A 144 3.77 8.75 15.93
CA HIS A 144 4.05 9.58 17.11
C HIS A 144 5.10 10.62 16.74
N LEU A 145 4.78 11.88 16.97
CA LEU A 145 5.64 13.03 16.73
C LEU A 145 5.87 13.78 18.05
N GLU A 146 7.02 14.45 18.13
CA GLU A 146 7.33 15.43 19.18
C GLU A 146 7.94 16.64 18.47
N GLY A 147 7.12 17.65 18.24
CA GLY A 147 7.44 18.72 17.29
C GLY A 147 7.82 18.16 15.90
N ARG A 148 9.00 18.57 15.39
CA ARG A 148 9.56 18.09 14.11
C ARG A 148 10.23 16.72 14.19
N ARG A 149 10.19 16.03 15.33
CA ARG A 149 10.86 14.73 15.51
C ARG A 149 9.88 13.59 15.41
N ALA A 150 10.10 12.67 14.48
CA ALA A 150 9.36 11.43 14.40
C ALA A 150 9.89 10.43 15.44
N ARG A 151 9.00 9.92 16.30
CA ARG A 151 9.34 9.05 17.43
C ARG A 151 9.00 7.59 17.17
N LEU A 152 7.82 7.33 16.60
CA LEU A 152 7.34 5.98 16.30
C LEU A 152 6.48 6.00 15.03
N VAL A 153 6.69 5.04 14.14
CA VAL A 153 5.68 4.62 13.15
C VAL A 153 5.25 3.21 13.55
N LEU A 154 3.95 3.02 13.72
CA LEU A 154 3.34 1.75 14.10
C LEU A 154 2.40 1.27 12.99
N GLU A 155 2.53 -0.01 12.63
CA GLU A 155 1.70 -0.68 11.64
C GLU A 155 1.04 -1.93 12.26
N PHE A 156 -0.26 -2.08 12.03
CA PHE A 156 -1.07 -3.21 12.42
C PHE A 156 -1.23 -4.20 11.27
N LYS A 157 -1.06 -5.49 11.57
CA LYS A 157 -1.20 -6.58 10.61
C LYS A 157 -2.12 -7.65 11.16
N PHE A 158 -3.06 -8.11 10.36
CA PHE A 158 -4.03 -9.14 10.76
C PHE A 158 -3.66 -10.47 10.11
N SER A 159 -3.16 -11.41 10.89
CA SER A 159 -2.62 -12.66 10.37
C SER A 159 -2.88 -13.84 11.31
N GLY A 160 -3.03 -15.03 10.74
CA GLY A 160 -3.01 -16.28 11.52
C GLY A 160 -1.60 -16.69 11.96
N ARG A 161 -0.56 -16.06 11.39
CA ARG A 161 0.85 -16.25 11.78
C ARG A 161 1.36 -14.99 12.44
N ARG A 162 1.85 -15.11 13.69
CA ARG A 162 2.53 -14.03 14.42
C ARG A 162 4.01 -14.01 14.05
N GLU A 163 4.28 -13.58 12.82
CA GLU A 163 5.62 -13.48 12.24
C GLU A 163 5.83 -12.11 11.59
N LEU A 164 7.08 -11.63 11.62
CA LEU A 164 7.49 -10.45 10.86
C LEU A 164 7.90 -10.87 9.45
N PHE A 165 7.31 -10.21 8.44
CA PHE A 165 7.66 -10.45 7.04
C PHE A 165 8.47 -9.27 6.47
N PRO A 166 9.33 -9.52 5.46
CA PRO A 166 10.04 -8.48 4.71
C PRO A 166 9.18 -7.29 4.28
N SER A 167 7.98 -7.57 3.77
CA SER A 167 7.04 -6.52 3.34
C SER A 167 6.57 -5.64 4.50
N HIS A 168 6.45 -6.16 5.72
CA HIS A 168 6.09 -5.35 6.87
C HIS A 168 7.20 -4.35 7.22
N VAL A 169 8.46 -4.80 7.19
CA VAL A 169 9.62 -3.95 7.45
C VAL A 169 9.70 -2.82 6.42
N VAL A 170 9.62 -3.16 5.14
CA VAL A 170 9.71 -2.16 4.06
C VAL A 170 8.57 -1.15 4.13
N GLN A 171 7.36 -1.56 4.54
CA GLN A 171 6.23 -0.66 4.67
C GLN A 171 6.48 0.43 5.72
N VAL A 172 6.89 0.07 6.94
CA VAL A 172 7.19 1.06 7.98
C VAL A 172 8.46 1.86 7.67
N GLU A 173 9.46 1.22 7.07
CA GLU A 173 10.69 1.89 6.62
C GLU A 173 10.41 2.95 5.55
N ALA A 174 9.53 2.66 4.59
CA ALA A 174 9.07 3.62 3.59
C ALA A 174 8.40 4.84 4.23
N TYR A 175 7.52 4.65 5.21
CA TYR A 175 6.90 5.77 5.92
C TYR A 175 7.93 6.64 6.64
N GLY A 176 8.91 6.05 7.32
CA GLY A 176 9.97 6.86 7.94
C GLY A 176 10.82 7.64 6.94
N ARG A 177 11.10 7.06 5.76
CA ARG A 177 11.79 7.81 4.68
C ARG A 177 10.94 8.95 4.12
N MET A 178 9.63 8.73 4.00
CA MET A 178 8.70 9.77 3.55
C MET A 178 8.60 10.91 4.58
N LEU A 179 8.56 10.59 5.88
CA LEU A 179 8.64 11.59 6.96
C LEU A 179 9.94 12.39 6.89
N GLU A 180 11.08 11.73 6.68
CA GLU A 180 12.37 12.42 6.48
C GLU A 180 12.31 13.36 5.26
N ALA A 181 11.73 12.92 4.14
CA ALA A 181 11.56 13.74 2.94
C ALA A 181 10.61 14.94 3.16
N MET A 182 9.68 14.83 4.10
CA MET A 182 8.81 15.93 4.56
C MET A 182 9.50 16.86 5.58
N GLY A 183 10.75 16.59 5.95
CA GLY A 183 11.55 17.43 6.85
C GLY A 183 11.47 17.08 8.33
N PHE A 184 10.92 15.90 8.68
CA PHE A 184 10.96 15.40 10.05
C PHE A 184 12.33 14.82 10.40
N GLN A 185 12.76 14.98 11.64
CA GLN A 185 13.96 14.35 12.20
C GLN A 185 13.66 12.88 12.52
N THR A 186 14.47 11.96 12.00
CA THR A 186 14.27 10.50 12.13
C THR A 186 15.41 9.78 12.87
N ASP A 187 16.35 10.52 13.45
CA ASP A 187 17.53 10.01 14.17
C ASP A 187 17.19 9.10 15.36
N ARG A 188 16.00 9.26 15.95
CA ARG A 188 15.50 8.43 17.05
C ARG A 188 14.23 7.65 16.69
N LEU A 189 13.87 7.59 15.41
CA LEU A 189 12.64 6.96 14.96
C LEU A 189 12.66 5.45 15.24
N LEU A 190 11.60 5.00 15.91
CA LEU A 190 11.27 3.60 16.11
C LEU A 190 10.24 3.13 15.09
N TYR A 191 10.31 1.85 14.78
CA TYR A 191 9.30 1.13 14.03
C TYR A 191 8.68 0.06 14.90
N GLY A 192 7.36 0.05 14.95
CA GLY A 192 6.56 -1.01 15.53
C GLY A 192 5.78 -1.72 14.44
N VAL A 193 5.84 -3.05 14.41
CA VAL A 193 4.91 -3.87 13.64
C VAL A 193 4.16 -4.75 14.63
N ALA A 194 2.86 -4.54 14.76
CA ALA A 194 2.00 -5.35 15.62
C ALA A 194 1.18 -6.31 14.77
N VAL A 195 1.39 -7.61 14.95
CA VAL A 195 0.62 -8.66 14.29
C VAL A 195 -0.47 -9.17 15.22
N LEU A 196 -1.70 -8.84 14.90
CA LEU A 196 -2.91 -9.23 15.61
C LEU A 196 -3.57 -10.45 14.96
N PRO A 197 -4.33 -11.25 15.74
CA PRO A 197 -5.20 -12.29 15.19
C PRO A 197 -6.21 -11.71 14.19
N ARG A 198 -6.59 -12.51 13.20
CA ARG A 198 -7.61 -12.12 12.21
C ARG A 198 -8.94 -11.79 12.89
N GLY A 199 -9.61 -10.75 12.39
CA GLY A 199 -10.92 -10.30 12.91
C GLY A 199 -10.85 -9.58 14.25
N ARG A 200 -9.66 -9.45 14.87
CA ARG A 200 -9.47 -8.60 16.05
C ARG A 200 -9.70 -7.14 15.66
N ARG A 201 -10.48 -6.42 16.47
CA ARG A 201 -10.60 -4.96 16.36
C ARG A 201 -9.49 -4.30 17.16
N VAL A 202 -8.90 -3.25 16.61
CA VAL A 202 -7.92 -2.40 17.30
C VAL A 202 -8.69 -1.20 17.86
N SER A 203 -8.86 -1.15 19.18
CA SER A 203 -9.35 0.05 19.86
C SER A 203 -8.18 0.98 20.17
N ASP A 204 -8.46 2.26 20.42
CA ASP A 204 -7.42 3.21 20.80
C ASP A 204 -6.63 2.76 22.05
N ALA A 205 -7.32 2.21 23.06
CA ALA A 205 -6.65 1.68 24.26
C ALA A 205 -5.65 0.56 23.94
N LEU A 206 -5.96 -0.32 22.99
CA LEU A 206 -5.04 -1.37 22.57
C LEU A 206 -3.86 -0.80 21.77
N ALA A 207 -4.12 0.14 20.86
CA ALA A 207 -3.10 0.81 20.08
C ALA A 207 -2.11 1.59 20.98
N ARG A 208 -2.62 2.28 22.01
CA ARG A 208 -1.80 2.97 23.02
C ARG A 208 -0.96 1.99 23.83
N LYS A 209 -1.54 0.88 24.30
CA LYS A 209 -0.77 -0.20 24.97
C LYS A 209 0.36 -0.72 24.08
N ILE A 210 0.11 -0.92 22.78
CA ILE A 210 1.13 -1.38 21.83
C ILE A 210 2.24 -0.33 21.65
N ALA A 211 1.88 0.95 21.54
CA ALA A 211 2.85 2.04 21.41
C ALA A 211 3.73 2.20 22.66
N GLU A 212 3.13 2.15 23.86
CA GLU A 212 3.84 2.16 25.14
C GLU A 212 4.81 0.98 25.24
N ALA A 213 4.35 -0.23 24.90
CA ALA A 213 5.22 -1.41 24.85
C ALA A 213 6.38 -1.23 23.87
N ALA A 214 6.16 -0.58 22.72
CA ALA A 214 7.21 -0.32 21.74
C ALA A 214 8.31 0.60 22.31
N PHE A 215 7.93 1.66 23.01
CA PHE A 215 8.89 2.54 23.69
C PHE A 215 9.64 1.82 24.81
N GLU A 216 8.96 1.01 25.63
CA GLU A 216 9.63 0.25 26.70
C GLU A 216 10.65 -0.74 26.16
N LEU A 217 10.30 -1.47 25.11
CA LEU A 217 11.21 -2.41 24.47
C LEU A 217 12.44 -1.70 23.91
N ALA A 218 12.25 -0.53 23.30
CA ALA A 218 13.36 0.27 22.79
C ALA A 218 14.26 0.84 23.90
N ARG A 219 13.69 1.20 25.07
CA ARG A 219 14.45 1.63 26.25
C ARG A 219 15.26 0.51 26.86
N ALA A 220 14.69 -0.68 26.95
CA ALA A 220 15.34 -1.87 27.49
C ALA A 220 16.41 -2.48 26.54
N GLY A 221 16.67 -1.84 25.39
CA GLY A 221 17.63 -2.29 24.38
C GLY A 221 17.03 -3.22 23.34
N LEU A 222 17.52 -3.12 22.10
CA LEU A 222 17.14 -3.99 20.98
C LEU A 222 18.20 -5.08 20.82
N SER A 223 17.80 -6.35 20.92
CA SER A 223 18.75 -7.42 21.32
C SER A 223 18.98 -8.51 20.27
N ALA A 224 18.27 -8.55 19.15
CA ALA A 224 18.40 -9.65 18.19
C ALA A 224 18.70 -9.15 16.78
N THR A 225 19.83 -9.53 16.21
CA THR A 225 20.13 -9.38 14.77
C THR A 225 19.72 -10.68 14.07
N ASP A 226 18.78 -10.61 13.12
CA ASP A 226 18.48 -11.76 12.26
C ASP A 226 19.64 -11.92 11.26
N ALA A 227 20.48 -12.93 11.50
CA ALA A 227 21.61 -13.26 10.64
C ALA A 227 21.17 -14.35 9.65
N ARG A 228 20.78 -13.94 8.45
CA ARG A 228 20.53 -14.86 7.32
C ARG A 228 21.50 -14.56 6.17
N PRO A 229 21.93 -15.58 5.41
CA PRO A 229 22.80 -15.38 4.26
C PRO A 229 22.08 -14.62 3.12
N PRO A 230 22.79 -13.79 2.34
CA PRO A 230 22.21 -13.03 1.24
C PRO A 230 21.70 -13.96 0.12
N SER A 231 20.53 -13.63 -0.46
CA SER A 231 19.84 -14.47 -1.46
C SER A 231 19.66 -13.81 -2.84
N GLY A 232 20.39 -12.72 -3.12
CA GLY A 232 20.34 -12.00 -4.41
C GLY A 232 19.26 -10.91 -4.51
N VAL A 233 18.15 -11.06 -3.78
CA VAL A 233 17.18 -9.99 -3.48
C VAL A 233 17.58 -9.34 -2.14
N PRO A 234 17.42 -8.01 -1.94
CA PRO A 234 17.58 -7.45 -0.61
C PRO A 234 16.62 -8.15 0.34
N ASP A 235 17.15 -8.78 1.39
CA ASP A 235 16.35 -9.28 2.50
C ASP A 235 16.25 -8.16 3.54
N PRO A 236 15.08 -7.50 3.70
CA PRO A 236 14.88 -6.44 4.68
C PRO A 236 15.06 -6.91 6.12
N LEU A 237 15.00 -8.23 6.38
CA LEU A 237 15.27 -8.79 7.69
C LEU A 237 16.78 -8.96 7.96
N SER A 238 17.60 -9.05 6.91
CA SER A 238 19.04 -9.27 7.06
C SER A 238 19.71 -8.09 7.76
N GLY A 239 20.33 -8.37 8.91
CA GLY A 239 21.00 -7.35 9.72
C GLY A 239 20.03 -6.44 10.48
N LEU A 240 18.75 -6.80 10.56
CA LEU A 240 17.76 -6.07 11.34
C LEU A 240 17.94 -6.38 12.82
N THR A 241 18.34 -5.37 13.60
CA THR A 241 18.29 -5.45 15.07
C THR A 241 16.88 -5.17 15.55
N VAL A 242 16.18 -6.22 15.96
CA VAL A 242 14.78 -6.22 16.36
C VAL A 242 14.62 -6.79 17.77
N ARG A 243 13.57 -6.37 18.47
CA ARG A 243 13.08 -7.03 19.67
C ARG A 243 11.63 -7.43 19.46
N ARG A 244 11.30 -8.66 19.86
CA ARG A 244 9.94 -9.19 19.82
C ARG A 244 9.38 -9.27 21.24
N VAL A 245 8.11 -8.94 21.40
CA VAL A 245 7.29 -9.34 22.55
C VAL A 245 6.04 -10.03 22.05
N ASP A 246 5.62 -11.06 22.76
CA ASP A 246 4.33 -11.70 22.55
C ASP A 246 3.42 -11.33 23.72
N ASP A 247 2.27 -10.75 23.38
CA ASP A 247 1.14 -10.52 24.27
C ASP A 247 0.01 -11.50 23.84
N GLU A 248 -0.92 -11.79 24.74
CA GLU A 248 -2.09 -12.61 24.37
C GLU A 248 -2.83 -12.00 23.17
N ALA A 249 -2.90 -10.67 23.09
CA ALA A 249 -3.62 -9.96 22.05
C ALA A 249 -2.82 -9.74 20.75
N PHE A 250 -1.49 -9.73 20.78
CA PHE A 250 -0.66 -9.40 19.62
C PHE A 250 0.78 -9.94 19.73
N GLY A 251 1.45 -10.14 18.59
CA GLY A 251 2.91 -10.14 18.55
C GLY A 251 3.40 -8.75 18.14
N LEU A 252 4.43 -8.20 18.79
CA LEU A 252 4.99 -6.89 18.46
C LEU A 252 6.50 -7.01 18.19
N TRP A 253 6.92 -6.48 17.04
CA TRP A 253 8.31 -6.35 16.64
C TRP A 253 8.70 -4.88 16.64
N VAL A 254 9.79 -4.56 17.34
CA VAL A 254 10.31 -3.20 17.47
C VAL A 254 11.73 -3.13 16.98
N PHE A 255 12.01 -2.16 16.11
CA PHE A 255 13.35 -1.92 15.57
C PHE A 255 13.57 -0.43 15.29
N ARG A 256 14.82 -0.03 15.06
CA ARG A 256 15.19 1.37 14.80
C ARG A 256 15.27 1.68 13.32
N HIS A 257 14.94 2.92 12.99
CA HIS A 257 15.22 3.48 11.68
C HIS A 257 16.70 3.36 11.32
N SER A 258 16.96 2.94 10.08
CA SER A 258 18.29 2.91 9.48
C SER A 258 18.19 3.41 8.06
N ARG A 259 18.64 4.64 7.85
CA ARG A 259 18.64 5.27 6.51
C ARG A 259 19.34 4.40 5.47
N GLN A 260 20.45 3.76 5.82
CA GLN A 260 21.18 2.89 4.90
C GLN A 260 20.36 1.69 4.42
N ARG A 261 19.65 0.99 5.31
CA ARG A 261 18.80 -0.16 4.92
C ARG A 261 17.61 0.30 4.10
N VAL A 262 16.92 1.34 4.58
CA VAL A 262 15.74 1.90 3.92
C VAL A 262 16.11 2.34 2.50
N GLU A 263 17.26 2.99 2.34
CA GLU A 263 17.74 3.45 1.04
C GLU A 263 18.02 2.28 0.08
N ARG A 264 18.74 1.25 0.54
CA ARG A 264 18.99 0.03 -0.23
C ARG A 264 17.69 -0.63 -0.70
N ASP A 265 16.73 -0.80 0.21
CA ASP A 265 15.50 -1.55 -0.05
C ASP A 265 14.54 -0.73 -0.93
N LEU A 266 14.42 0.57 -0.70
CA LEU A 266 13.61 1.46 -1.56
C LEU A 266 14.24 1.68 -2.93
N GLN A 267 15.57 1.80 -3.05
CA GLN A 267 16.25 1.90 -4.35
C GLN A 267 16.01 0.65 -5.18
N TRP A 268 16.11 -0.54 -4.55
CA TRP A 268 15.67 -1.77 -5.21
C TRP A 268 14.22 -1.63 -5.61
N ALA A 269 13.27 -1.48 -4.68
CA ALA A 269 11.82 -1.47 -4.97
C ALA A 269 11.38 -0.46 -6.04
N THR A 270 11.92 0.76 -6.02
CA THR A 270 11.58 1.84 -6.96
C THR A 270 12.14 1.63 -8.36
N SER A 271 13.27 0.95 -8.52
CA SER A 271 13.88 0.73 -9.86
C SER A 271 13.02 -0.13 -10.80
N TYR A 272 12.09 -0.94 -10.29
CA TYR A 272 11.05 -1.57 -11.13
C TYR A 272 10.07 -0.54 -11.68
N TRP A 273 9.66 0.42 -10.85
CA TRP A 273 8.67 1.42 -11.24
C TRP A 273 9.22 2.42 -12.25
N THR A 274 10.52 2.70 -12.19
CA THR A 274 11.22 3.52 -13.18
C THR A 274 11.58 2.75 -14.46
N GLY A 275 11.31 1.44 -14.52
CA GLY A 275 11.60 0.59 -15.68
C GLY A 275 13.06 0.14 -15.79
N ALA A 276 13.89 0.39 -14.78
CA ALA A 276 15.29 -0.01 -14.76
C ALA A 276 15.51 -1.51 -14.49
N ARG A 277 14.46 -2.26 -14.13
CA ARG A 277 14.50 -3.73 -14.01
C ARG A 277 13.16 -4.38 -14.34
N THR A 278 13.23 -5.65 -14.74
CA THR A 278 12.07 -6.53 -14.94
C THR A 278 11.56 -7.09 -13.62
N PRO A 279 10.27 -7.45 -13.51
CA PRO A 279 9.70 -7.99 -12.28
C PRO A 279 10.23 -9.40 -11.95
N GLU A 280 10.51 -9.65 -10.68
CA GLU A 280 11.00 -10.95 -10.20
C GLU A 280 9.93 -11.79 -9.47
N GLY A 281 9.93 -13.10 -9.72
CA GLY A 281 9.06 -14.06 -9.04
C GLY A 281 9.62 -14.51 -7.70
N THR A 282 8.76 -14.78 -6.71
CA THR A 282 9.22 -15.34 -5.44
C THR A 282 9.75 -16.78 -5.59
N MET A 283 10.79 -17.11 -4.84
CA MET A 283 11.30 -18.49 -4.72
C MET A 283 10.52 -19.35 -3.73
N ALA A 284 9.66 -18.72 -2.90
CA ALA A 284 8.89 -19.41 -1.88
C ALA A 284 7.73 -20.21 -2.52
N ARG A 285 7.93 -21.51 -2.67
CA ARG A 285 6.92 -22.43 -3.24
C ARG A 285 5.54 -22.31 -2.58
N GLY A 286 5.50 -22.12 -1.26
CA GLY A 286 4.25 -21.92 -0.51
C GLY A 286 3.47 -20.68 -0.95
N LYS A 287 4.15 -19.57 -1.27
CA LYS A 287 3.53 -18.36 -1.82
C LYS A 287 2.96 -18.61 -3.21
N CYS A 288 3.67 -19.38 -4.06
CA CYS A 288 3.16 -19.76 -5.39
C CYS A 288 1.90 -20.62 -5.29
N ARG A 289 1.87 -21.62 -4.39
CA ARG A 289 0.70 -22.49 -4.16
C ARG A 289 -0.55 -21.69 -3.80
N ALA A 290 -0.39 -20.67 -2.95
CA ALA A 290 -1.46 -19.82 -2.46
C ALA A 290 -1.71 -18.56 -3.31
N CYS A 291 -1.16 -18.47 -4.53
CA CYS A 291 -1.25 -17.26 -5.35
C CYS A 291 -2.50 -17.30 -6.27
N PRO A 292 -3.38 -16.28 -6.23
CA PRO A 292 -4.56 -16.22 -7.11
C PRO A 292 -4.21 -16.17 -8.60
N PHE A 293 -3.11 -15.51 -8.97
CA PHE A 293 -2.65 -15.46 -10.37
C PHE A 293 -2.10 -16.79 -10.85
N ASN A 294 -1.48 -17.57 -9.97
CA ASN A 294 -1.04 -18.92 -10.29
C ASN A 294 -2.25 -19.85 -10.46
N ALA A 295 -3.26 -19.72 -9.60
CA ALA A 295 -4.52 -20.46 -9.74
C ALA A 295 -5.23 -20.13 -11.07
N ALA A 296 -5.18 -18.88 -11.52
CA ALA A 296 -5.73 -18.43 -12.80
C ALA A 296 -4.82 -18.70 -14.02
N GLU A 297 -3.70 -19.43 -13.85
CA GLU A 297 -2.73 -19.76 -14.90
C GLU A 297 -2.09 -18.53 -15.58
N LEU A 298 -2.01 -17.40 -14.87
CA LEU A 298 -1.44 -16.14 -15.38
C LEU A 298 0.05 -15.96 -15.06
N CYS A 299 0.63 -16.81 -14.20
CA CYS A 299 2.01 -16.65 -13.72
C CYS A 299 2.97 -17.67 -14.35
N ALA A 300 3.70 -17.25 -15.38
CA ALA A 300 4.66 -18.11 -16.10
C ALA A 300 5.90 -18.52 -15.28
N VAL A 301 6.21 -17.81 -14.18
CA VAL A 301 7.42 -18.04 -13.35
C VAL A 301 7.13 -18.78 -12.05
N SER A 302 5.95 -19.37 -11.92
CA SER A 302 5.52 -20.10 -10.72
C SER A 302 6.46 -21.24 -10.36
N LYS A 303 6.73 -21.43 -9.06
CA LYS A 303 7.61 -22.49 -8.53
C LYS A 303 6.85 -23.68 -7.93
N ALA A 304 5.51 -23.66 -8.00
CA ALA A 304 4.65 -24.75 -7.55
C ALA A 304 3.22 -24.63 -8.14
N PRO A 305 2.51 -25.74 -8.35
CA PRO A 305 1.11 -25.71 -8.76
C PRO A 305 0.21 -25.06 -7.68
N PRO A 306 -0.95 -24.49 -8.04
CA PRO A 306 -1.89 -23.94 -7.07
C PRO A 306 -2.43 -25.03 -6.12
N ASP A 307 -2.77 -24.67 -4.88
CA ASP A 307 -3.26 -25.61 -3.87
C ASP A 307 -4.78 -25.79 -3.82
N GLY A 308 -5.50 -25.23 -4.80
CA GLY A 308 -6.96 -25.38 -4.92
C GLY A 308 -7.77 -24.49 -3.98
N ARG A 309 -7.16 -23.55 -3.22
CA ARG A 309 -7.91 -22.60 -2.37
C ARG A 309 -8.70 -21.55 -3.14
N TYR A 310 -8.56 -21.47 -4.46
CA TYR A 310 -9.28 -20.53 -5.32
C TYR A 310 -10.11 -21.25 -6.36
N ALA A 311 -11.35 -20.83 -6.52
CA ALA A 311 -12.18 -21.16 -7.67
C ALA A 311 -12.00 -20.06 -8.71
N VAL A 312 -11.53 -20.42 -9.90
CA VAL A 312 -11.34 -19.50 -11.01
C VAL A 312 -12.61 -19.45 -11.84
N ARG A 313 -13.12 -18.25 -12.09
CA ARG A 313 -14.23 -18.00 -13.01
C ARG A 313 -13.75 -17.10 -14.14
N ARG A 314 -14.08 -17.46 -15.38
CA ARG A 314 -13.81 -16.67 -16.57
C ARG A 314 -15.12 -16.21 -17.19
N THR A 315 -15.34 -14.91 -17.25
CA THR A 315 -16.55 -14.31 -17.83
C THR A 315 -16.14 -13.25 -18.84
N LEU A 316 -16.47 -13.45 -20.12
CA LEU A 316 -16.27 -12.45 -21.19
C LEU A 316 -14.86 -11.82 -21.21
N GLY A 317 -13.82 -12.66 -21.11
CA GLY A 317 -12.42 -12.19 -21.11
C GLY A 317 -11.93 -11.57 -19.80
N ARG A 318 -12.76 -11.49 -18.75
CA ARG A 318 -12.38 -11.08 -17.39
C ARG A 318 -12.17 -12.31 -16.52
N PHE A 319 -11.14 -12.25 -15.68
CA PHE A 319 -10.83 -13.29 -14.70
C PHE A 319 -11.30 -12.85 -13.31
N GLY A 320 -12.02 -13.72 -12.62
CA GLY A 320 -12.32 -13.59 -11.20
C GLY A 320 -11.84 -14.82 -10.46
N VAL A 321 -11.31 -14.63 -9.25
CA VAL A 321 -10.97 -15.73 -8.34
C VAL A 321 -11.63 -15.50 -7.00
N THR A 322 -12.40 -16.49 -6.56
CA THR A 322 -13.05 -16.51 -5.26
C THR A 322 -12.31 -17.48 -4.36
N HIS A 323 -11.92 -17.04 -3.17
CA HIS A 323 -11.34 -17.94 -2.18
C HIS A 323 -12.37 -18.99 -1.76
N VAL A 324 -12.10 -20.26 -2.03
CA VAL A 324 -12.93 -21.38 -1.58
C VAL A 324 -12.60 -21.59 -0.11
N VAL A 325 -13.56 -21.28 0.77
CA VAL A 325 -13.46 -21.73 2.16
C VAL A 325 -13.63 -23.25 2.12
N GLN A 326 -12.52 -24.00 2.16
CA GLN A 326 -12.63 -25.43 2.38
C GLN A 326 -13.28 -25.63 3.76
N PRO A 327 -14.39 -26.40 3.86
CA PRO A 327 -14.93 -26.73 5.17
C PRO A 327 -13.81 -27.39 5.98
N ALA A 328 -13.62 -26.92 7.22
CA ALA A 328 -12.62 -27.49 8.11
C ALA A 328 -12.79 -29.01 8.11
N ALA A 329 -11.75 -29.73 7.69
CA ALA A 329 -11.75 -31.18 7.78
C ALA A 329 -11.99 -31.52 9.26
N ARG A 330 -13.16 -32.09 9.56
CA ARG A 330 -13.47 -32.60 10.89
C ARG A 330 -12.38 -33.64 11.20
N ARG A 331 -11.46 -33.29 12.10
CA ARG A 331 -10.58 -34.25 12.75
C ARG A 331 -11.32 -34.85 13.93
#